data_AF-A0AAV0W7L8-F1
#
_entry.id   AF-A0AAV0W7L8-F1
#
_cell.length_a   1.000
_cell.length_b   1.000
_cell.length_c   1.000
_cell.angle_alpha   90.00
_cell.angle_beta   90.00
_cell.angle_gamma   90.00
#
_symmetry.space_group_name_H-M   'P 1'
#
loop_
_entity.id
_entity.type
_entity.pdbx_description
1 polymer ?
#
loop_
_entity_poly.entity_id
_entity_poly.type
_entity_poly.pdbx_seq_one_letter_code
_entity_poly.pdbx_strand_id
1 'polypeptide(L)' 'MLDFLKLSFIKKDIDKPQQKNELRGIHPEKKQSIIKTLVPLMPKSRQQFWFDIPTSDTVNDLYEEPEN' A
#
# COMPACT_ATOMS: atom_id res chain seq x y z
N MET A 1 22.54 30.18 16.04
CA MET A 1 21.10 30.53 16.08
C MET A 1 20.41 29.59 15.10
N LEU A 2 19.23 29.03 15.42
CA LEU A 2 18.54 28.01 14.60
C LEU A 2 17.97 28.61 13.31
N ASP A 3 18.81 29.05 12.39
CA ASP A 3 18.38 29.77 11.18
C ASP A 3 17.63 28.86 10.19
N PHE A 4 17.79 27.54 10.28
CA PHE A 4 16.99 26.58 9.51
C PHE A 4 15.50 26.56 9.91
N LEU A 5 15.16 26.92 11.16
CA LEU A 5 13.77 27.01 11.61
C LEU A 5 13.07 28.29 11.11
N LYS A 6 13.84 29.30 10.71
CA LYS A 6 13.33 30.59 10.22
C LYS A 6 12.95 30.54 8.73
N LEU A 7 13.34 29.47 8.02
CA LEU A 7 12.99 29.22 6.62
C LEU A 7 11.55 28.70 6.50
N SER A 8 10.59 29.53 6.92
CA SER A 8 9.16 29.31 6.72
C SER A 8 8.73 29.35 5.24
N PHE A 9 9.67 29.63 4.32
CA PHE A 9 9.40 29.91 2.90
C PHE A 9 9.90 28.85 1.90
N ILE A 10 10.67 27.83 2.31
CA ILE A 10 11.18 26.82 1.35
C ILE A 10 10.07 25.87 0.84
N LYS A 11 8.89 25.86 1.45
CA LYS A 11 7.84 24.86 1.16
C LYS A 11 6.68 25.36 0.28
N LYS A 12 6.73 26.60 -0.24
CA LYS A 12 5.62 27.16 -1.04
C LYS A 12 5.58 26.64 -2.47
N ASP A 13 6.75 26.34 -3.05
CA ASP A 13 6.89 25.91 -4.45
C ASP A 13 7.36 24.45 -4.59
N ILE A 14 7.30 23.67 -3.51
CA ILE A 14 7.53 22.22 -3.59
C ILE A 14 6.19 21.57 -3.86
N ASP A 15 6.06 20.91 -5.02
CA ASP A 15 4.94 20.06 -5.32
C ASP A 15 4.76 19.03 -4.19
N LYS A 16 3.63 19.16 -3.49
CA LYS A 16 3.28 18.23 -2.42
C LYS A 16 2.71 16.97 -3.07
N PRO A 17 3.05 15.78 -2.55
CA PRO A 17 2.36 14.58 -3.00
C PRO A 17 0.85 14.77 -2.77
N GLN A 18 0.06 14.38 -3.77
CA GLN A 18 -1.38 14.41 -3.66
C GLN A 18 -1.81 13.56 -2.45
N GLN A 19 -2.76 14.09 -1.68
CA GLN A 19 -3.33 13.36 -0.57
C GLN A 19 -4.11 12.16 -1.11
N LYS A 20 -3.73 10.95 -0.70
CA LYS A 20 -4.43 9.72 -1.06
C LYS A 20 -5.41 9.39 0.06
N ASN A 21 -6.70 9.55 -0.22
CA ASN A 21 -7.79 9.23 0.72
C ASN A 21 -8.29 7.79 0.57
N GLU A 22 -7.82 7.09 -0.44
CA GLU A 22 -8.23 5.72 -0.74
C GLU A 22 -7.20 4.72 -0.23
N LEU A 23 -7.69 3.62 0.34
CA LEU A 23 -6.86 2.50 0.72
C LEU A 23 -6.34 1.84 -0.56
N ARG A 24 -5.01 1.70 -0.67
CA ARG A 24 -4.37 1.05 -1.83
C ARG A 24 -4.94 -0.36 -2.01
N GLY A 25 -4.91 -1.17 -0.96
CA GLY A 25 -5.35 -2.57 -1.06
C GLY A 25 -4.43 -3.40 -1.96
N ILE A 26 -4.94 -4.52 -2.45
CA ILE A 26 -4.24 -5.44 -3.35
C ILE A 26 -5.12 -5.80 -4.57
N HIS A 27 -4.50 -6.27 -5.65
CA HIS A 27 -5.25 -6.68 -6.84
C HIS A 27 -6.20 -7.85 -6.51
N PRO A 28 -7.45 -7.87 -7.00
CA PRO A 28 -8.42 -8.92 -6.67
C PRO A 28 -7.92 -10.34 -6.97
N GLU A 29 -7.23 -10.53 -8.09
CA GLU A 29 -6.68 -11.84 -8.48
C GLU A 29 -5.64 -12.34 -7.48
N LYS A 30 -4.74 -11.45 -7.02
CA LYS A 30 -3.75 -11.80 -6.00
C LYS A 30 -4.40 -12.10 -4.66
N LYS A 31 -5.42 -11.33 -4.26
CA LYS A 31 -6.20 -11.62 -3.05
C LYS A 31 -6.78 -13.03 -3.11
N GLN A 32 -7.41 -13.40 -4.22
CA GLN A 32 -7.98 -14.73 -4.40
C GLN A 32 -6.91 -15.83 -4.36
N SER A 33 -5.76 -15.61 -5.00
CA SER A 33 -4.64 -16.55 -4.96
C SER A 33 -4.15 -16.79 -3.53
N ILE A 34 -3.94 -15.72 -2.75
CA ILE A 34 -3.52 -15.79 -1.34
C ILE A 34 -4.58 -16.51 -0.48
N ILE A 35 -5.86 -16.17 -0.66
CA ILE A 35 -6.96 -16.82 0.07
C ILE A 35 -7.03 -18.30 -0.22
N LYS A 36 -6.82 -18.71 -1.48
CA LYS A 36 -6.90 -20.11 -1.87
C LYS A 36 -5.68 -20.92 -1.40
N THR A 37 -4.49 -20.32 -1.43
CA THR A 37 -3.22 -21.04 -1.24
C THR A 37 -2.64 -20.89 0.16
N LEU A 38 -2.58 -19.67 0.67
CA LEU A 38 -1.84 -19.35 1.90
C LEU A 38 -2.75 -19.31 3.13
N VAL A 39 -3.96 -18.75 3.02
CA VAL A 39 -4.89 -18.61 4.17
C VAL A 39 -5.19 -19.95 4.87
N PRO A 40 -5.38 -21.10 4.18
CA PRO A 40 -5.59 -22.39 4.84
C PRO A 40 -4.40 -22.85 5.68
N LEU A 41 -3.19 -22.37 5.37
CA LEU A 41 -1.94 -22.70 6.07
C LEU A 41 -1.69 -21.74 7.26
N MET A 42 -2.48 -20.68 7.40
CA MET A 42 -2.29 -19.67 8.45
C MET A 42 -3.04 -20.03 9.74
N PRO A 43 -2.52 -19.62 10.92
CA PRO A 43 -3.28 -19.65 12.16
C PRO A 43 -4.59 -18.87 12.04
N LYS A 44 -5.68 -19.39 12.64
CA LYS A 44 -7.03 -18.80 12.56
C LYS A 44 -7.07 -17.30 12.91
N SER A 45 -6.27 -16.86 13.87
CA SER A 45 -6.17 -15.46 14.28
C SER A 45 -5.70 -14.51 13.17
N ARG A 46 -5.01 -15.02 12.14
CA ARG A 46 -4.45 -14.22 11.04
C ARG A 46 -5.24 -14.34 9.74
N GLN A 47 -6.22 -15.25 9.66
CA GLN A 47 -7.00 -15.47 8.44
C GLN A 47 -7.92 -14.28 8.15
N GLN A 48 -8.55 -13.72 9.20
CA GLN A 48 -9.51 -12.63 9.06
C GLN A 48 -8.94 -11.40 8.34
N PHE A 49 -7.67 -11.07 8.60
CA PHE A 49 -6.96 -9.99 7.93
C PHE A 49 -7.04 -10.08 6.40
N TRP A 50 -6.88 -11.27 5.83
CA TRP A 50 -6.89 -11.47 4.37
C TRP A 50 -8.29 -11.43 3.77
N PHE A 51 -9.34 -11.64 4.56
CA PHE A 51 -10.71 -11.44 4.09
C PHE A 51 -11.08 -9.95 4.08
N ASP A 52 -10.65 -9.21 5.09
CA ASP A 52 -11.00 -7.79 5.30
C ASP A 52 -10.13 -6.82 4.48
N ILE A 53 -8.99 -7.27 3.95
CA ILE A 53 -8.08 -6.41 3.17
C ILE A 53 -8.81 -5.83 1.93
N PRO A 54 -8.76 -4.51 1.69
CA PRO A 54 -9.42 -3.90 0.52
C PRO A 54 -8.75 -4.34 -0.78
N THR A 55 -9.53 -4.34 -1.86
CA THR A 55 -9.05 -4.62 -3.22
C THR A 55 -9.19 -3.40 -4.10
N SER A 56 -8.28 -3.26 -5.07
CA SER A 56 -8.35 -2.23 -6.10
C SER A 56 -7.71 -2.75 -7.38
N ASP A 57 -8.30 -2.43 -8.53
CA ASP A 57 -7.80 -2.85 -9.85
C ASP A 57 -6.63 -1.99 -10.32
N THR A 58 -6.47 -0.79 -9.74
CA THR A 58 -5.45 0.19 -10.15
C THR A 58 -4.14 0.05 -9.40
N VAL A 59 -4.03 -0.96 -8.51
CA VAL A 59 -2.81 -1.17 -7.73
C VAL A 59 -1.78 -2.01 -8.45
N ASN A 60 -0.65 -1.38 -8.72
CA ASN A 60 0.56 -2.07 -9.12
C ASN A 60 1.28 -2.59 -7.88
N ASP A 61 1.76 -3.83 -7.96
CA ASP A 61 2.65 -4.37 -6.95
C ASP A 61 3.96 -3.59 -6.87
N LEU A 62 4.61 -3.71 -5.72
CA LEU A 62 5.90 -3.06 -5.48
C LEU A 62 7.06 -3.76 -6.19
N TYR A 63 6.84 -5.00 -6.62
CA TYR A 63 7.83 -5.81 -7.32
C TYR A 63 7.20 -6.35 -8.61
N GLU A 64 7.92 -6.19 -9.70
CA GLU A 64 7.65 -6.90 -10.94
C GLU A 64 8.22 -8.32 -10.79
N GLU A 65 7.46 -9.33 -11.24
CA GLU A 65 8.03 -10.67 -11.32
C GLU A 65 9.13 -10.65 -12.40
N PRO A 66 10.34 -11.13 -12.09
CA PRO A 66 11.40 -11.18 -13.09
C PRO A 66 10.91 -12.03 -14.28
N GLU A 67 11.00 -11.49 -15.50
CA GLU A 67 10.77 -12.25 -16.72
C GLU A 67 11.75 -13.44 -16.75
N ASN A 68 11.19 -14.65 -16.71
CA ASN A 68 11.94 -15.91 -16.91
C ASN A 68 11.92 -16.30 -18.38
#